data_AF-A0A1G7E2G7-F1
#
_entry.id   AF-A0A1G7E2G7-F1
#
_cell.length_a   1.000
_cell.length_b   1.000
_cell.length_c   1.000
_cell.angle_alpha   90.00
_cell.angle_beta   90.00
_cell.angle_gamma   90.00
#
_symmetry.space_group_name_H-M   'P 1'
#
loop_
_entity.id
_entity.type
_entity.pdbx_description
1 polymer ?
#
loop_
_entity_poly.entity_id
_entity_poly.type
_entity_poly.pdbx_seq_one_letter_code
_entity_poly.pdbx_strand_id
1 'polypeptide(L)'
;MKPRCISVRAVRATCLSLICLGLSGVAAAATVSCKAPSAREISARPERAAPGSTVMKRIGEAAGPIRDRAIVSEVLQGNVPSFMNKLVPLTLRGTASTGRAISVTLCVTPEYLAIGNDRDFVRVPLGLPAAAYLATELGFLLPTTKIVDAIYQQAAVRVAPNPMDPTSQMTTTSYFVAHNRTVEQQMSGARGSKDGLSAGHKKDLVLSNRLRAKPGRVAIYGWHRQNGKPIQPLSTVHGSEYADYSHGVRLVSSIAYVDGNPMTLDQIMRDRELSKLVSSEGPIEDANGLLRSYARIALN
;
A
#
# COMPACT_ATOMS: atom_id res chain seq x y z
N MET A 1 70.97 40.66 -60.25
CA MET A 1 70.89 40.97 -58.80
C MET A 1 69.42 41.05 -58.39
N LYS A 2 69.00 40.14 -57.50
CA LYS A 2 67.76 40.03 -56.68
C LYS A 2 66.39 40.49 -57.26
N PRO A 3 65.39 39.59 -57.42
CA PRO A 3 63.99 39.97 -57.54
C PRO A 3 63.37 40.22 -56.15
N ARG A 4 62.52 41.25 -56.03
CA ARG A 4 61.79 41.61 -54.79
C ARG A 4 60.41 40.94 -54.77
N CYS A 5 60.06 40.47 -53.57
CA CYS A 5 58.91 39.66 -53.20
C CYS A 5 57.55 40.34 -53.42
N ILE A 6 56.57 39.53 -53.86
CA ILE A 6 55.14 39.82 -53.85
C ILE A 6 54.58 39.43 -52.47
N SER A 7 53.87 40.35 -51.82
CA SER A 7 53.14 40.12 -50.57
C SER A 7 51.66 39.88 -50.87
N VAL A 8 51.19 38.65 -50.66
CA VAL A 8 49.76 38.30 -50.71
C VAL A 8 49.23 38.33 -49.28
N ARG A 9 48.27 39.20 -48.99
CA ARG A 9 47.54 39.24 -47.71
C ARG A 9 46.46 38.16 -47.72
N ALA A 10 46.57 37.21 -46.79
CA ALA A 10 45.58 36.17 -46.54
C ALA A 10 44.33 36.75 -45.86
N VAL A 11 43.15 36.57 -46.46
CA VAL A 11 41.84 36.83 -45.84
C VAL A 11 41.48 35.61 -45.00
N ARG A 12 41.38 35.77 -43.67
CA ARG A 12 40.88 34.72 -42.77
C ARG A 12 39.35 34.67 -42.86
N ALA A 13 38.82 33.59 -43.42
CA ALA A 13 37.39 33.26 -43.34
C ALA A 13 37.10 32.66 -41.95
N THR A 14 36.26 33.31 -41.16
CA THR A 14 35.79 32.81 -39.86
C THR A 14 34.54 31.96 -40.09
N CYS A 15 34.67 30.63 -40.05
CA CYS A 15 33.53 29.72 -39.98
C CYS A 15 32.85 29.87 -38.60
N LEU A 16 31.62 30.42 -38.59
CA LEU A 16 30.74 30.33 -37.43
C LEU A 16 30.09 28.94 -37.40
N SER A 17 30.59 28.06 -36.55
CA SER A 17 29.96 26.78 -36.24
C SER A 17 28.74 27.05 -35.33
N LEU A 18 27.52 26.94 -35.84
CA LEU A 18 26.32 26.89 -35.01
C LEU A 18 26.30 25.55 -34.25
N ILE A 19 26.63 25.59 -32.97
CA ILE A 19 26.42 24.47 -32.05
C ILE A 19 24.96 24.55 -31.59
N CYS A 20 24.10 23.72 -32.19
CA CYS A 20 22.76 23.45 -31.65
C CYS A 20 22.90 22.64 -30.36
N LEU A 21 22.98 23.33 -29.22
CA LEU A 21 22.77 22.72 -27.91
C LEU A 21 21.31 22.27 -27.81
N GLY A 22 21.08 20.98 -28.06
CA GLY A 22 19.81 20.32 -27.78
C GLY A 22 19.53 20.39 -26.28
N LEU A 23 18.62 21.29 -25.89
CA LEU A 23 18.01 21.28 -24.56
C LEU A 23 17.11 20.04 -24.48
N SER A 24 17.70 18.92 -24.08
CA SER A 24 16.95 17.76 -23.59
C SER A 24 16.23 18.17 -22.32
N GLY A 25 15.02 18.71 -22.46
CA GLY A 25 14.16 19.04 -21.34
C GLY A 25 13.82 17.76 -20.59
N VAL A 26 14.53 17.48 -19.50
CA VAL A 26 14.07 16.51 -18.50
C VAL A 26 12.84 17.14 -17.87
N ALA A 27 11.65 16.74 -18.33
CA ALA A 27 10.41 17.13 -17.69
C ALA A 27 10.50 16.73 -16.21
N ALA A 28 10.55 17.71 -15.32
CA ALA A 28 10.51 17.48 -13.89
C ALA A 28 9.18 16.79 -13.58
N ALA A 29 9.23 15.50 -13.23
CA ALA A 29 8.04 14.78 -12.79
C ALA A 29 7.48 15.51 -11.57
N ALA A 30 6.26 16.03 -11.68
CA ALA A 30 5.58 16.67 -10.56
C ALA A 30 5.56 15.70 -9.36
N THR A 31 6.00 16.15 -8.20
CA THR A 31 5.91 15.38 -6.96
C THR A 31 4.44 15.20 -6.62
N VAL A 32 3.91 14.00 -6.86
CA VAL A 32 2.54 13.65 -6.50
C VAL A 32 2.43 13.74 -4.98
N SER A 33 1.61 14.69 -4.52
CA SER A 33 1.24 14.77 -3.12
C SER A 33 0.05 13.85 -2.91
N CYS A 34 0.19 12.84 -2.06
CA CYS A 34 -0.94 12.04 -1.56
C CYS A 34 -1.84 12.82 -0.60
N LYS A 35 -1.91 14.15 -0.74
CA LYS A 35 -2.94 14.99 -0.12
C LYS A 35 -4.28 14.45 -0.60
N ALA A 36 -5.06 13.96 0.36
CA ALA A 36 -6.22 13.09 0.17
C ALA A 36 -7.08 13.51 -1.04
N PRO A 37 -7.04 12.78 -2.16
CA PRO A 37 -8.05 12.91 -3.18
C PRO A 37 -9.19 11.98 -2.77
N SER A 38 -10.27 12.55 -2.24
CA SER A 38 -11.64 12.03 -2.37
C SER A 38 -11.93 10.57 -1.98
N ALA A 39 -11.06 9.89 -1.23
CA ALA A 39 -11.52 8.86 -0.31
C ALA A 39 -12.50 9.55 0.64
N ARG A 40 -13.66 8.95 0.92
CA ARG A 40 -14.48 9.38 2.06
C ARG A 40 -13.51 9.29 3.23
N GLU A 41 -12.99 10.43 3.68
CA GLU A 41 -11.87 10.48 4.62
C GLU A 41 -12.21 9.52 5.76
N ILE A 42 -11.23 8.74 6.26
CA ILE A 42 -11.47 8.06 7.52
C ILE A 42 -11.80 9.18 8.50
N SER A 43 -13.06 9.18 8.98
CA SER A 43 -13.66 10.30 9.68
C SER A 43 -12.71 10.83 10.74
N ALA A 44 -12.66 12.15 10.91
CA ALA A 44 -11.89 12.75 11.98
C ALA A 44 -12.24 12.06 13.31
N ARG A 45 -11.21 11.62 14.02
CA ARG A 45 -11.39 10.83 15.23
C ARG A 45 -12.18 11.63 16.27
N PRO A 46 -13.30 11.11 16.80
CA PRO A 46 -14.03 11.78 17.87
C PRO A 46 -13.16 11.92 19.12
N GLU A 47 -13.19 13.09 19.78
CA GLU A 47 -12.39 13.35 20.99
C GLU A 47 -12.64 12.29 22.08
N ARG A 48 -13.90 11.87 22.22
CA ARG A 48 -14.35 10.89 23.24
C ARG A 48 -14.22 9.44 22.80
N ALA A 49 -13.72 9.15 21.59
CA ALA A 49 -13.56 7.76 21.15
C ALA A 49 -12.56 7.03 22.08
N ALA A 50 -12.81 5.75 22.34
CA ALA A 50 -12.04 4.99 23.32
C ALA A 50 -10.62 4.65 22.80
N PRO A 51 -9.61 4.57 23.67
CA PRO A 51 -8.30 4.02 23.31
C PRO A 51 -8.39 2.56 22.85
N GLY A 52 -7.41 2.11 22.04
CA GLY A 52 -7.41 0.78 21.44
C GLY A 52 -7.51 -0.34 22.48
N SER A 53 -6.73 -0.26 23.55
CA SER A 53 -6.78 -1.21 24.66
C SER A 53 -8.16 -1.32 25.31
N THR A 54 -8.91 -0.21 25.39
CA THR A 54 -10.27 -0.18 25.96
C THR A 54 -11.27 -0.82 25.01
N VAL A 55 -11.17 -0.55 23.70
CA VAL A 55 -12.01 -1.20 22.70
C VAL A 55 -11.78 -2.72 22.70
N MET A 56 -10.52 -3.16 22.72
CA MET A 56 -10.21 -4.60 22.72
C MET A 56 -10.75 -5.31 23.97
N LYS A 57 -10.73 -4.65 25.14
CA LYS A 57 -11.38 -5.18 26.36
C LYS A 57 -12.90 -5.31 26.22
N ARG A 58 -13.55 -4.35 25.55
CA ARG A 58 -15.02 -4.39 25.31
C ARG A 58 -15.41 -5.48 24.31
N ILE A 59 -14.60 -5.66 23.27
CA ILE A 59 -14.77 -6.76 22.30
C ILE A 59 -14.63 -8.11 23.01
N GLY A 60 -13.65 -8.24 23.91
CA GLY A 60 -13.44 -9.44 24.72
C GLY A 60 -13.29 -10.70 23.86
N GLU A 61 -14.10 -11.71 24.19
CA GLU A 61 -14.09 -13.02 23.54
C GLU A 61 -14.91 -13.09 22.24
N ALA A 62 -15.45 -11.97 21.75
CA ALA A 62 -16.07 -11.95 20.44
C ALA A 62 -15.07 -12.42 19.37
N ALA A 63 -15.56 -13.22 18.42
CA ALA A 63 -14.74 -13.84 17.38
C ALA A 63 -15.38 -13.73 16.00
N GLY A 64 -14.56 -13.94 14.97
CA GLY A 64 -15.00 -13.99 13.57
C GLY A 64 -15.86 -12.78 13.18
N PRO A 65 -16.97 -12.98 12.45
CA PRO A 65 -17.84 -11.89 11.98
C PRO A 65 -18.38 -10.97 13.08
N ILE A 66 -18.62 -11.47 14.30
CA ILE A 66 -19.15 -10.66 15.40
C ILE A 66 -18.10 -9.62 15.83
N ARG A 67 -16.85 -10.05 16.02
CA ARG A 67 -15.74 -9.15 16.34
C ARG A 67 -15.47 -8.20 15.18
N ASP A 68 -15.45 -8.72 13.96
CA ASP A 68 -15.14 -7.92 12.77
C ASP A 68 -16.14 -6.78 12.60
N ARG A 69 -17.45 -7.00 12.84
CA ARG A 69 -18.46 -5.93 12.85
C ARG A 69 -18.22 -4.86 13.93
N ALA A 70 -17.79 -5.27 15.13
CA ALA A 70 -17.43 -4.31 16.18
C ALA A 70 -16.23 -3.45 15.76
N ILE A 71 -15.21 -4.06 15.15
CA ILE A 71 -14.04 -3.36 14.61
C ILE A 71 -14.42 -2.40 13.49
N VAL A 72 -15.23 -2.86 12.53
CA VAL A 72 -15.74 -2.03 11.42
C VAL A 72 -16.46 -0.79 11.94
N SER A 73 -17.33 -0.94 12.94
CA SER A 73 -18.08 0.17 13.53
C SER A 73 -17.16 1.25 14.12
N GLU A 74 -16.12 0.85 14.85
CA GLU A 74 -15.12 1.78 15.42
C GLU A 74 -14.35 2.52 14.33
N VAL A 75 -13.94 1.83 13.26
CA VAL A 75 -13.20 2.43 12.15
C VAL A 75 -14.07 3.44 11.38
N LEU A 76 -15.33 3.09 11.07
CA LEU A 76 -16.24 3.99 10.37
C LEU A 76 -16.61 5.23 11.20
N GLN A 77 -16.62 5.11 12.54
CA GLN A 77 -16.74 6.23 13.47
C GLN A 77 -15.45 7.05 13.61
N GLY A 78 -14.37 6.68 12.92
CA GLY A 78 -13.10 7.40 12.94
C GLY A 78 -12.20 7.06 14.12
N ASN A 79 -12.47 6.00 14.90
CA ASN A 79 -11.61 5.59 16.02
C ASN A 79 -10.33 4.87 15.55
N VAL A 80 -9.55 5.56 14.74
CA VAL A 80 -8.25 5.14 14.24
C VAL A 80 -7.17 6.14 14.67
N PRO A 81 -5.90 5.71 14.77
CA PRO A 81 -4.80 6.64 14.98
C PRO A 81 -4.71 7.71 13.88
N SER A 82 -4.30 8.92 14.24
CA SER A 82 -4.23 10.07 13.33
C SER A 82 -3.27 9.83 12.16
N PHE A 83 -2.21 9.05 12.39
CA PHE A 83 -1.25 8.70 11.34
C PHE A 83 -1.89 7.92 10.20
N MET A 84 -3.00 7.18 10.43
CA MET A 84 -3.65 6.42 9.36
C MET A 84 -4.21 7.32 8.25
N ASN A 85 -4.44 8.61 8.54
CA ASN A 85 -4.91 9.61 7.57
C ASN A 85 -3.80 10.23 6.72
N LYS A 86 -2.53 9.92 7.03
CA LYS A 86 -1.37 10.45 6.32
C LYS A 86 -0.92 9.46 5.24
N LEU A 87 -1.68 9.39 4.14
CA LEU A 87 -1.33 8.49 3.04
C LEU A 87 0.06 8.77 2.49
N VAL A 88 0.83 7.71 2.27
CA VAL A 88 2.21 7.78 1.82
C VAL A 88 2.28 7.40 0.34
N PRO A 89 2.98 8.19 -0.50
CA PRO A 89 3.17 7.84 -1.90
C PRO A 89 4.08 6.61 -2.03
N LEU A 90 3.65 5.66 -2.86
CA LEU A 90 4.40 4.49 -3.28
C LEU A 90 4.59 4.55 -4.80
N THR A 91 5.83 4.71 -5.25
CA THR A 91 6.12 4.90 -6.68
C THR A 91 6.62 3.59 -7.30
N LEU A 92 5.90 3.11 -8.31
CA LEU A 92 6.22 1.95 -9.13
C LEU A 92 6.65 2.43 -10.52
N ARG A 93 7.83 2.00 -10.98
CA ARG A 93 8.36 2.38 -12.30
C ARG A 93 8.45 1.17 -13.22
N GLY A 94 8.26 1.41 -14.50
CA GLY A 94 8.34 0.39 -15.54
C GLY A 94 8.52 1.02 -16.91
N THR A 95 8.48 0.16 -17.92
CA THR A 95 8.62 0.57 -19.33
C THR A 95 7.45 0.01 -20.11
N ALA A 96 6.83 0.86 -20.92
CA ALA A 96 5.82 0.50 -21.91
C ALA A 96 6.39 -0.47 -22.96
N SER A 97 5.51 -1.19 -23.63
CA SER A 97 5.76 -1.95 -24.85
C SER A 97 6.41 -1.10 -25.95
N THR A 98 6.14 0.20 -25.99
CA THR A 98 6.74 1.17 -26.91
C THR A 98 8.15 1.63 -26.48
N GLY A 99 8.66 1.17 -25.34
CA GLY A 99 9.94 1.63 -24.77
C GLY A 99 9.85 2.89 -23.92
N ARG A 100 8.67 3.54 -23.85
CA ARG A 100 8.44 4.73 -23.03
C ARG A 100 8.49 4.39 -21.53
N ALA A 101 9.21 5.18 -20.74
CA ALA A 101 9.15 5.05 -19.28
C ALA A 101 7.76 5.41 -18.74
N ILE A 102 7.27 4.62 -17.79
CA ILE A 102 5.99 4.82 -17.09
C ILE A 102 6.25 4.85 -15.58
N SER A 103 5.61 5.79 -14.90
CA SER A 103 5.58 5.87 -13.43
C SER A 103 4.15 5.82 -12.92
N VAL A 104 3.87 4.87 -12.02
CA VAL A 104 2.59 4.77 -11.30
C VAL A 104 2.85 5.12 -9.83
N THR A 105 2.17 6.13 -9.31
CA THR A 105 2.21 6.49 -7.88
C THR A 105 0.90 6.12 -7.21
N LEU A 106 0.97 5.24 -6.21
CA LEU A 106 -0.15 4.85 -5.36
C LEU A 106 -0.10 5.63 -4.05
N CYS A 107 -1.25 5.89 -3.41
CA CYS A 107 -1.31 6.45 -2.07
C CYS A 107 -1.78 5.39 -1.09
N VAL A 108 -0.92 5.03 -0.12
CA VAL A 108 -1.10 3.85 0.74
C VAL A 108 -1.14 4.28 2.20
N THR A 109 -1.93 3.60 3.03
CA THR A 109 -1.87 3.83 4.48
C THR A 109 -0.47 3.53 5.01
N PRO A 110 0.09 4.37 5.90
CA PRO A 110 1.45 4.19 6.42
C PRO A 110 1.59 2.87 7.20
N GLU A 111 0.48 2.41 7.77
CA GLU A 111 0.38 1.15 8.49
C GLU A 111 -0.85 0.30 8.12
N TYR A 112 -0.89 -0.92 8.64
CA TYR A 112 -2.07 -1.75 8.81
C TYR A 112 -3.11 -1.06 9.68
N LEU A 113 -4.37 -1.31 9.35
CA LEU A 113 -5.54 -0.83 10.07
C LEU A 113 -5.42 -1.11 11.58
N ALA A 114 -5.68 -0.07 12.37
CA ALA A 114 -5.62 -0.11 13.81
C ALA A 114 -6.77 0.69 14.43
N ILE A 115 -7.20 0.27 15.62
CA ILE A 115 -8.19 0.99 16.42
C ILE A 115 -7.50 1.69 17.58
N GLY A 116 -7.89 2.92 17.85
CA GLY A 116 -7.46 3.68 19.03
C GLY A 116 -6.94 5.07 18.70
N ASN A 117 -5.90 5.50 19.41
CA ASN A 117 -5.22 6.77 19.18
C ASN A 117 -3.71 6.55 19.06
N ASP A 118 -2.95 7.59 18.73
CA ASP A 118 -1.51 7.50 18.46
C ASP A 118 -0.67 6.97 19.63
N ARG A 119 -1.21 6.96 20.86
CA ARG A 119 -0.53 6.49 22.08
C ARG A 119 -1.00 5.12 22.55
N ASP A 120 -2.22 4.73 22.19
CA ASP A 120 -2.83 3.46 22.56
C ASP A 120 -3.73 2.99 21.42
N PHE A 121 -3.16 2.13 20.60
CA PHE A 121 -3.83 1.49 19.47
C PHE A 121 -3.48 0.00 19.36
N VAL A 122 -4.36 -0.73 18.68
CA VAL A 122 -4.18 -2.15 18.38
C VAL A 122 -4.40 -2.37 16.89
N ARG A 123 -3.41 -2.97 16.21
CA ARG A 123 -3.56 -3.46 14.83
C ARG A 123 -4.60 -4.57 14.80
N VAL A 124 -5.59 -4.45 13.92
CA VAL A 124 -6.77 -5.31 13.92
C VAL A 124 -6.84 -6.21 12.69
N PRO A 125 -6.57 -7.52 12.83
CA PRO A 125 -6.95 -8.52 11.85
C PRO A 125 -8.44 -8.49 11.55
N LEU A 126 -8.79 -8.67 10.28
CA LEU A 126 -10.17 -8.82 9.80
C LEU A 126 -10.25 -9.97 8.80
N GLY A 127 -11.41 -10.61 8.71
CA GLY A 127 -11.77 -11.42 7.56
C GLY A 127 -11.90 -10.56 6.30
N LEU A 128 -11.76 -11.18 5.14
CA LEU A 128 -11.87 -10.52 3.84
C LEU A 128 -13.19 -9.77 3.65
N PRO A 129 -14.38 -10.29 4.05
CA PRO A 129 -15.62 -9.53 3.94
C PRO A 129 -15.57 -8.17 4.64
N ALA A 130 -15.13 -8.14 5.90
CA ALA A 130 -15.08 -6.90 6.69
C ALA A 130 -14.01 -5.93 6.18
N ALA A 131 -12.84 -6.44 5.79
CA ALA A 131 -11.79 -5.63 5.16
C ALA A 131 -12.25 -5.03 3.83
N ALA A 132 -12.96 -5.82 3.01
CA ALA A 132 -13.51 -5.38 1.74
C ALA A 132 -14.62 -4.34 1.90
N TYR A 133 -15.46 -4.49 2.93
CA TYR A 133 -16.47 -3.52 3.29
C TYR A 133 -15.85 -2.17 3.67
N LEU A 134 -14.90 -2.16 4.60
CA LEU A 134 -14.19 -0.92 4.98
C LEU A 134 -13.49 -0.26 3.80
N ALA A 135 -12.76 -1.05 3.00
CA ALA A 135 -12.08 -0.52 1.82
C ALA A 135 -13.09 0.11 0.84
N THR A 136 -14.23 -0.55 0.58
CA THR A 136 -15.28 0.00 -0.29
C THR A 136 -15.87 1.30 0.25
N GLU A 137 -16.26 1.34 1.52
CA GLU A 137 -16.91 2.52 2.14
C GLU A 137 -15.98 3.73 2.20
N LEU A 138 -14.68 3.49 2.37
CA LEU A 138 -13.66 4.52 2.52
C LEU A 138 -13.03 4.93 1.16
N GLY A 139 -13.38 4.28 0.04
CA GLY A 139 -12.79 4.61 -1.26
C GLY A 139 -11.37 4.07 -1.46
N PHE A 140 -11.09 2.88 -0.93
CA PHE A 140 -9.83 2.15 -1.04
C PHE A 140 -10.00 0.77 -1.69
N LEU A 141 -8.87 0.17 -2.05
CA LEU A 141 -8.71 -1.22 -2.46
C LEU A 141 -7.71 -1.92 -1.53
N LEU A 142 -7.69 -3.25 -1.58
CA LEU A 142 -6.63 -4.06 -0.97
C LEU A 142 -5.42 -4.14 -1.92
N PRO A 143 -4.17 -4.23 -1.41
CA PRO A 143 -2.98 -4.32 -2.25
C PRO A 143 -2.92 -5.66 -3.01
N THR A 144 -2.19 -5.72 -4.11
CA THR A 144 -1.76 -7.01 -4.69
C THR A 144 -0.43 -7.45 -4.03
N THR A 145 0.03 -8.67 -4.30
CA THR A 145 1.36 -9.11 -3.87
C THR A 145 2.49 -8.17 -4.33
N LYS A 146 2.41 -7.65 -5.55
CA LYS A 146 3.40 -6.71 -6.10
C LYS A 146 3.40 -5.37 -5.37
N ILE A 147 2.21 -4.89 -4.98
CA ILE A 147 2.09 -3.68 -4.17
C ILE A 147 2.67 -3.93 -2.77
N VAL A 148 2.38 -5.07 -2.14
CA VAL A 148 2.96 -5.44 -0.82
C VAL A 148 4.49 -5.48 -0.88
N ASP A 149 5.07 -6.10 -1.92
CA ASP A 149 6.53 -6.14 -2.09
C ASP A 149 7.12 -4.72 -2.25
N ALA A 150 6.46 -3.86 -3.02
CA ALA A 150 6.90 -2.48 -3.20
C ALA A 150 6.79 -1.67 -1.91
N ILE A 151 5.73 -1.86 -1.12
CA ILE A 151 5.60 -1.26 0.22
C ILE A 151 6.78 -1.67 1.09
N TYR A 152 7.12 -2.96 1.13
CA TYR A 152 8.28 -3.42 1.90
C TYR A 152 9.58 -2.77 1.41
N GLN A 153 9.81 -2.73 0.09
CA GLN A 153 11.03 -2.15 -0.49
C GLN A 153 11.18 -0.64 -0.19
N GLN A 154 10.07 0.09 -0.13
CA GLN A 154 10.05 1.54 0.07
C GLN A 154 9.74 1.93 1.53
N ALA A 155 9.59 0.96 2.43
CA ALA A 155 9.29 1.23 3.84
C ALA A 155 10.46 1.91 4.55
N ALA A 156 10.15 3.04 5.19
CA ALA A 156 11.08 3.78 6.04
C ALA A 156 11.43 2.97 7.29
N VAL A 157 10.47 2.20 7.80
CA VAL A 157 10.65 1.31 8.95
C VAL A 157 10.36 -0.13 8.53
N ARG A 158 11.36 -1.01 8.68
CA ARG A 158 11.23 -2.44 8.42
C ARG A 158 11.62 -3.21 9.66
N VAL A 159 10.70 -4.05 10.15
CA VAL A 159 10.97 -4.94 11.29
C VAL A 159 10.83 -6.38 10.84
N ALA A 160 11.62 -7.27 11.45
CA ALA A 160 11.56 -8.68 11.11
C ALA A 160 10.27 -9.32 11.65
N PRO A 161 9.71 -10.32 10.96
CA PRO A 161 8.68 -11.21 11.49
C PRO A 161 9.00 -11.71 12.89
N ASN A 162 8.04 -11.64 13.81
CA ASN A 162 8.15 -12.25 15.13
C ASN A 162 6.91 -13.11 15.43
N PRO A 163 6.88 -14.36 14.91
CA PRO A 163 5.77 -15.27 15.10
C PRO A 163 5.54 -15.61 16.58
N MET A 164 4.27 -15.75 16.94
CA MET A 164 3.83 -16.39 18.17
C MET A 164 3.38 -17.84 17.91
N ASP A 165 3.31 -18.66 18.95
CA ASP A 165 3.00 -20.08 18.84
C ASP A 165 1.65 -20.37 18.14
N PRO A 166 1.59 -21.37 17.25
CA PRO A 166 0.38 -21.65 16.49
C PRO A 166 -0.64 -22.47 17.30
N THR A 167 -1.32 -21.81 18.24
CA THR A 167 -2.31 -22.43 19.14
C THR A 167 -3.76 -22.12 18.73
N SER A 168 -4.74 -22.73 19.39
CA SER A 168 -6.16 -22.37 19.21
C SER A 168 -6.47 -20.91 19.57
N GLN A 169 -5.57 -20.23 20.29
CA GLN A 169 -5.71 -18.83 20.68
C GLN A 169 -5.36 -17.84 19.55
N MET A 170 -4.78 -18.28 18.43
CA MET A 170 -4.29 -17.39 17.37
C MET A 170 -5.34 -16.42 16.81
N THR A 171 -6.62 -16.73 16.94
CA THR A 171 -7.75 -15.94 16.44
C THR A 171 -8.42 -15.11 17.54
N THR A 172 -7.94 -15.13 18.79
CA THR A 172 -8.56 -14.40 19.91
C THR A 172 -8.05 -12.96 20.00
N THR A 173 -8.90 -12.09 20.54
CA THR A 173 -8.57 -10.67 20.75
C THR A 173 -7.36 -10.49 21.67
N SER A 174 -7.20 -11.36 22.67
CA SER A 174 -6.04 -11.34 23.57
C SER A 174 -4.72 -11.62 22.83
N TYR A 175 -4.72 -12.56 21.88
CA TYR A 175 -3.57 -12.85 21.03
C TYR A 175 -3.22 -11.69 20.09
N PHE A 176 -4.24 -10.98 19.58
CA PHE A 176 -4.05 -9.79 18.75
C PHE A 176 -3.36 -8.68 19.55
N VAL A 177 -3.83 -8.43 20.78
CA VAL A 177 -3.23 -7.45 21.70
C VAL A 177 -1.80 -7.84 22.07
N ALA A 178 -1.54 -9.11 22.36
CA ALA A 178 -0.20 -9.60 22.68
C ALA A 178 0.78 -9.36 21.52
N HIS A 179 0.43 -9.78 20.31
CA HIS A 179 1.28 -9.56 19.14
C HIS A 179 1.43 -8.07 18.80
N ASN A 180 0.39 -7.24 19.03
CA ASN A 180 0.50 -5.81 18.84
C ASN A 180 1.58 -5.19 19.74
N ARG A 181 1.66 -5.61 21.02
CA ARG A 181 2.73 -5.17 21.92
C ARG A 181 4.11 -5.56 21.43
N THR A 182 4.27 -6.79 20.94
CA THR A 182 5.52 -7.26 20.33
C THR A 182 5.93 -6.36 19.16
N VAL A 183 5.00 -6.05 18.26
CA VAL A 183 5.28 -5.17 17.11
C VAL A 183 5.60 -3.75 17.56
N GLU A 184 4.86 -3.18 18.53
CA GLU A 184 5.16 -1.84 19.06
C GLU A 184 6.57 -1.76 19.67
N GLN A 185 7.00 -2.80 20.38
CA GLN A 185 8.37 -2.89 20.88
C GLN A 185 9.39 -2.91 19.74
N GLN A 186 9.16 -3.71 18.69
CA GLN A 186 10.04 -3.73 17.51
C GLN A 186 10.09 -2.36 16.82
N MET A 187 8.94 -1.71 16.64
CA MET A 187 8.83 -0.39 16.01
C MET A 187 9.53 0.70 16.83
N SER A 188 9.45 0.63 18.16
CA SER A 188 10.10 1.61 19.06
C SER A 188 11.63 1.59 18.95
N GLY A 189 12.22 0.41 18.68
CA GLY A 189 13.66 0.24 18.51
C GLY A 189 14.14 0.34 17.06
N ALA A 190 13.23 0.47 16.10
CA ALA A 190 13.59 0.53 14.69
C ALA A 190 14.09 1.91 14.28
N ARG A 191 15.08 1.94 13.36
CA ARG A 191 15.56 3.17 12.73
C ARG A 191 14.66 3.52 11.54
N GLY A 192 14.39 4.79 11.33
CA GLY A 192 13.58 5.28 10.21
C GLY A 192 12.55 6.32 10.65
N SER A 193 12.01 7.07 9.68
CA SER A 193 10.94 8.03 9.97
C SER A 193 9.62 7.30 10.23
N LYS A 194 8.91 7.70 11.28
CA LYS A 194 7.56 7.24 11.60
C LYS A 194 6.48 7.85 10.69
N ASP A 195 6.84 8.84 9.88
CA ASP A 195 5.94 9.45 8.89
C ASP A 195 5.91 8.69 7.55
N GLY A 196 6.75 7.65 7.39
CA GLY A 196 6.80 6.81 6.19
C GLY A 196 6.04 5.49 6.34
N LEU A 197 6.10 4.67 5.28
CA LEU A 197 5.57 3.31 5.30
C LEU A 197 6.34 2.45 6.33
N SER A 198 5.60 1.59 7.03
CA SER A 198 6.18 0.50 7.81
C SER A 198 5.79 -0.87 7.26
N ALA A 199 6.67 -1.86 7.38
CA ALA A 199 6.45 -3.18 6.81
C ALA A 199 7.25 -4.30 7.50
N GLY A 200 6.89 -5.55 7.17
CA GLY A 200 7.63 -6.77 7.56
C GLY A 200 7.02 -7.55 8.71
N HIS A 201 6.15 -6.94 9.53
CA HIS A 201 5.60 -7.51 10.77
C HIS A 201 4.29 -8.28 10.63
N LYS A 202 3.56 -8.19 9.51
CA LYS A 202 2.29 -8.92 9.28
C LYS A 202 2.24 -9.53 7.88
N LYS A 203 1.23 -10.37 7.67
CA LYS A 203 0.77 -10.84 6.36
C LYS A 203 -0.37 -9.92 5.92
N ASP A 204 -0.32 -9.43 4.70
CA ASP A 204 -1.35 -8.61 4.09
C ASP A 204 -2.50 -9.50 3.56
N LEU A 205 -3.73 -9.02 3.73
CA LEU A 205 -4.81 -9.43 2.83
C LEU A 205 -4.57 -8.78 1.47
N VAL A 206 -4.60 -9.60 0.41
CA VAL A 206 -4.31 -9.12 -0.95
C VAL A 206 -5.45 -9.37 -1.92
N LEU A 207 -5.60 -8.45 -2.87
CA LEU A 207 -6.43 -8.67 -4.05
C LEU A 207 -5.68 -9.60 -5.02
N SER A 208 -6.35 -10.65 -5.47
CA SER A 208 -5.77 -11.66 -6.34
C SER A 208 -6.80 -12.23 -7.30
N ASN A 209 -6.38 -12.55 -8.53
CA ASN A 209 -7.22 -13.24 -9.52
C ASN A 209 -7.70 -14.61 -9.01
N ARG A 210 -6.96 -15.24 -8.09
CA ARG A 210 -7.33 -16.52 -7.47
C ARG A 210 -8.66 -16.45 -6.69
N LEU A 211 -9.06 -15.28 -6.21
CA LEU A 211 -10.31 -15.10 -5.46
C LEU A 211 -11.55 -15.31 -6.34
N ARG A 212 -11.48 -14.98 -7.63
CA ARG A 212 -12.57 -15.29 -8.58
C ARG A 212 -12.72 -16.79 -8.82
N ALA A 213 -11.59 -17.49 -8.94
CA ALA A 213 -11.56 -18.94 -9.14
C ALA A 213 -11.91 -19.72 -7.87
N LYS A 214 -11.83 -19.09 -6.70
CA LYS A 214 -12.09 -19.71 -5.39
C LYS A 214 -12.98 -18.80 -4.52
N PRO A 215 -14.27 -18.66 -4.87
CA PRO A 215 -15.21 -17.89 -4.05
C PRO A 215 -15.21 -18.36 -2.59
N GLY A 216 -15.43 -17.43 -1.66
CA GLY A 216 -15.43 -17.73 -0.22
C GLY A 216 -14.07 -18.02 0.39
N ARG A 217 -12.96 -17.83 -0.35
CA ARG A 217 -11.59 -17.85 0.18
C ARG A 217 -11.06 -16.44 0.43
N VAL A 218 -10.02 -16.35 1.26
CA VAL A 218 -9.18 -15.15 1.43
C VAL A 218 -7.83 -15.37 0.77
N ALA A 219 -7.20 -14.30 0.25
CA ALA A 219 -5.84 -14.34 -0.27
C ALA A 219 -4.90 -13.61 0.69
N ILE A 220 -3.87 -14.30 1.14
CA ILE A 220 -2.94 -13.83 2.18
C ILE A 220 -1.51 -13.91 1.63
N TYR A 221 -0.72 -12.86 1.87
CA TYR A 221 0.66 -12.76 1.39
C TYR A 221 1.50 -11.88 2.31
N GLY A 222 2.78 -12.22 2.52
CA GLY A 222 3.74 -11.29 3.12
C GLY A 222 4.49 -11.86 4.32
N TRP A 223 4.60 -11.06 5.38
CA TRP A 223 5.51 -11.29 6.50
C TRP A 223 6.96 -11.38 6.01
N HIS A 224 7.44 -10.26 5.49
CA HIS A 224 8.71 -10.18 4.77
C HIS A 224 9.91 -10.25 5.72
N ARG A 225 10.81 -11.20 5.44
CA ARG A 225 12.14 -11.26 6.05
C ARG A 225 12.93 -10.00 5.70
N GLN A 226 14.00 -9.72 6.46
CA GLN A 226 14.87 -8.56 6.21
C GLN A 226 15.41 -8.47 4.78
N ASN A 227 15.63 -9.61 4.13
CA ASN A 227 16.04 -9.71 2.72
C ASN A 227 14.90 -9.46 1.69
N GLY A 228 13.72 -9.07 2.15
CA GLY A 228 12.56 -8.79 1.31
C GLY A 228 11.80 -10.02 0.79
N LYS A 229 12.17 -11.24 1.20
CA LYS A 229 11.41 -12.43 0.83
C LYS A 229 10.22 -12.64 1.78
N PRO A 230 8.99 -12.84 1.28
CA PRO A 230 7.84 -13.16 2.13
C PRO A 230 8.02 -14.54 2.80
N ILE A 231 7.62 -14.67 4.07
CA ILE A 231 7.47 -15.99 4.71
C ILE A 231 6.16 -16.65 4.24
N GLN A 232 5.09 -15.86 4.09
CA GLN A 232 3.81 -16.32 3.58
C GLN A 232 3.75 -16.09 2.06
N PRO A 233 3.91 -17.13 1.22
CA PRO A 233 3.61 -17.01 -0.20
C PRO A 233 2.10 -16.79 -0.41
N LEU A 234 1.72 -16.38 -1.62
CA LEU A 234 0.31 -16.13 -1.96
C LEU A 234 -0.49 -17.40 -1.75
N SER A 235 -1.37 -17.38 -0.74
CA SER A 235 -2.14 -18.54 -0.31
C SER A 235 -3.62 -18.21 -0.23
N THR A 236 -4.46 -19.19 -0.61
CA THR A 236 -5.92 -19.11 -0.53
C THR A 236 -6.54 -20.30 0.20
N VAL A 237 -5.79 -20.89 1.15
CA VAL A 237 -6.20 -22.13 1.83
C VAL A 237 -7.30 -21.90 2.87
N HIS A 238 -7.39 -20.69 3.41
CA HIS A 238 -8.36 -20.34 4.44
C HIS A 238 -9.68 -19.81 3.86
N GLY A 239 -10.77 -20.00 4.61
CA GLY A 239 -12.06 -19.38 4.31
C GLY A 239 -12.00 -17.85 4.45
N SER A 240 -12.92 -17.15 3.80
CA SER A 240 -12.89 -15.69 3.70
C SER A 240 -12.99 -14.96 5.04
N GLU A 241 -13.61 -15.57 6.05
CA GLU A 241 -13.74 -15.01 7.41
C GLU A 241 -12.52 -15.28 8.30
N TYR A 242 -11.53 -16.04 7.82
CA TYR A 242 -10.36 -16.37 8.62
C TYR A 242 -9.49 -15.13 8.89
N ALA A 243 -9.25 -14.88 10.17
CA ALA A 243 -8.35 -13.84 10.64
C ALA A 243 -7.61 -14.30 11.91
N ASP A 244 -6.28 -14.33 11.83
CA ASP A 244 -5.41 -14.60 12.97
C ASP A 244 -4.57 -13.36 13.32
N TYR A 245 -3.82 -13.45 14.41
CA TYR A 245 -2.97 -12.35 14.88
C TYR A 245 -1.96 -11.87 13.83
N SER A 246 -1.59 -12.70 12.86
CA SER A 246 -0.55 -12.40 11.87
C SER A 246 -1.09 -11.61 10.68
N HIS A 247 -2.41 -11.55 10.48
CA HIS A 247 -3.03 -10.76 9.43
C HIS A 247 -2.92 -9.25 9.69
N GLY A 248 -2.85 -8.50 8.59
CA GLY A 248 -2.94 -7.06 8.54
C GLY A 248 -3.77 -6.62 7.34
N VAL A 249 -4.59 -5.59 7.55
CA VAL A 249 -5.35 -4.93 6.48
C VAL A 249 -4.65 -3.64 6.13
N ARG A 250 -4.11 -3.54 4.91
CA ARG A 250 -3.51 -2.31 4.40
C ARG A 250 -4.39 -1.76 3.29
N LEU A 251 -4.60 -0.44 3.28
CA LEU A 251 -5.50 0.19 2.33
C LEU A 251 -4.70 0.99 1.30
N VAL A 252 -5.08 0.84 0.03
CA VAL A 252 -4.52 1.58 -1.11
C VAL A 252 -5.62 2.42 -1.71
N SER A 253 -5.39 3.73 -1.81
CA SER A 253 -6.36 4.68 -2.36
C SER A 253 -6.87 4.20 -3.72
N SER A 254 -8.19 4.33 -3.94
CA SER A 254 -8.79 4.05 -5.25
C SER A 254 -8.31 5.03 -6.32
N ILE A 255 -7.82 6.20 -5.94
CA ILE A 255 -7.15 7.16 -6.82
C ILE A 255 -5.63 6.98 -6.73
N ALA A 256 -5.01 6.86 -7.89
CA ALA A 256 -3.58 6.77 -8.12
C ALA A 256 -3.18 7.74 -9.25
N TYR A 257 -1.90 7.76 -9.61
CA TYR A 257 -1.37 8.69 -10.61
C TYR A 257 -0.46 7.98 -11.60
N VAL A 258 -0.74 8.12 -12.89
CA VAL A 258 0.10 7.63 -13.99
C VAL A 258 0.79 8.83 -14.63
N ASP A 259 2.12 8.87 -14.53
CA ASP A 259 2.95 9.98 -14.98
C ASP A 259 2.47 11.35 -14.45
N GLY A 260 1.98 11.34 -13.20
CA GLY A 260 1.44 12.52 -12.50
C GLY A 260 -0.05 12.79 -12.74
N ASN A 261 -0.70 12.12 -13.70
CA ASN A 261 -2.12 12.32 -14.01
C ASN A 261 -3.01 11.36 -13.19
N PRO A 262 -4.11 11.84 -12.57
CA PRO A 262 -4.98 11.00 -11.76
C PRO A 262 -5.67 9.91 -12.60
N MET A 263 -5.71 8.70 -12.07
CA MET A 263 -6.37 7.53 -12.67
C MET A 263 -6.84 6.61 -11.54
N THR A 264 -7.95 5.89 -11.73
CA THR A 264 -8.39 4.94 -10.70
C THR A 264 -7.48 3.70 -10.70
N LEU A 265 -7.17 3.17 -9.52
CA LEU A 265 -6.37 1.96 -9.38
C LEU A 265 -7.05 0.74 -10.04
N ASP A 266 -8.37 0.70 -10.09
CA ASP A 266 -9.12 -0.32 -10.83
C ASP A 266 -8.84 -0.26 -12.34
N GLN A 267 -8.82 0.94 -12.94
CA GLN A 267 -8.43 1.10 -14.34
C GLN A 267 -6.98 0.69 -14.58
N ILE A 268 -6.06 1.05 -13.67
CA ILE A 268 -4.64 0.65 -13.74
C ILE A 268 -4.49 -0.87 -13.66
N MET A 269 -5.23 -1.52 -12.75
CA MET A 269 -5.20 -2.97 -12.57
C MET A 269 -5.79 -3.73 -13.77
N ARG A 270 -6.77 -3.16 -14.47
CA ARG A 270 -7.39 -3.75 -15.67
C ARG A 270 -6.56 -3.54 -16.94
N ASP A 271 -5.82 -2.44 -17.03
CA ASP A 271 -5.01 -2.13 -18.20
C ASP A 271 -3.84 -3.12 -18.39
N ARG A 272 -3.70 -3.71 -19.58
CA ARG A 272 -2.72 -4.79 -19.85
C ARG A 272 -1.26 -4.36 -19.72
N GLU A 273 -0.97 -3.08 -19.91
CA GLU A 273 0.37 -2.53 -19.82
C GLU A 273 0.66 -2.06 -18.39
N LEU A 274 -0.24 -1.28 -17.80
CA LEU A 274 -0.08 -0.72 -16.46
C LEU A 274 -0.20 -1.78 -15.36
N SER A 275 -1.02 -2.83 -15.55
CA SER A 275 -1.18 -3.90 -14.57
C SER A 275 0.16 -4.57 -14.25
N LYS A 276 1.10 -4.59 -15.19
CA LYS A 276 2.45 -5.15 -15.00
C LYS A 276 3.22 -4.43 -13.92
N LEU A 277 2.92 -3.16 -13.62
CA LEU A 277 3.57 -2.41 -12.54
C LEU A 277 2.95 -2.73 -11.18
N VAL A 278 1.64 -3.03 -11.13
CA VAL A 278 0.87 -3.16 -9.88
C VAL A 278 0.41 -4.59 -9.57
N SER A 279 0.64 -5.57 -10.43
CA SER A 279 0.21 -6.96 -10.24
C SER A 279 1.21 -7.94 -10.84
N SER A 280 1.53 -9.00 -10.09
CA SER A 280 2.32 -10.14 -10.58
C SER A 280 1.48 -11.19 -11.30
N GLU A 281 0.15 -11.07 -11.26
CA GLU A 281 -0.81 -12.01 -11.87
C GLU A 281 -1.35 -11.50 -13.22
N GLY A 282 -0.83 -10.38 -13.72
CA GLY A 282 -1.39 -9.68 -14.88
C GLY A 282 -2.62 -8.85 -14.52
N PRO A 283 -3.47 -8.54 -15.52
CA PRO A 283 -4.67 -7.72 -15.31
C PRO A 283 -5.65 -8.32 -14.30
N ILE A 284 -6.30 -7.45 -13.53
CA ILE A 284 -7.46 -7.77 -12.70
C ILE A 284 -8.65 -7.02 -13.30
N GLU A 285 -9.54 -7.74 -13.99
CA GLU A 285 -10.55 -7.15 -14.90
C GLU A 285 -11.60 -6.24 -14.23
N ASP A 286 -11.90 -6.43 -12.94
CA ASP A 286 -12.90 -5.66 -12.20
C ASP A 286 -12.58 -5.73 -10.69
N ALA A 287 -11.47 -5.09 -10.30
CA ALA A 287 -10.94 -5.12 -8.94
C ALA A 287 -11.98 -4.62 -7.93
N ASN A 288 -12.68 -3.54 -8.27
CA ASN A 288 -13.75 -2.96 -7.48
C ASN A 288 -14.94 -3.91 -7.31
N GLY A 289 -15.43 -4.54 -8.39
CA GLY A 289 -16.54 -5.48 -8.31
C GLY A 289 -16.18 -6.76 -7.54
N LEU A 290 -14.94 -7.25 -7.68
CA LEU A 290 -14.43 -8.34 -6.85
C LEU A 290 -14.45 -7.97 -5.38
N LEU A 291 -13.91 -6.81 -5.01
CA LEU A 291 -13.93 -6.34 -3.63
C LEU A 291 -15.36 -6.18 -3.10
N ARG A 292 -16.25 -5.55 -3.87
CA ARG A 292 -17.66 -5.38 -3.52
C ARG A 292 -18.41 -6.71 -3.32
N SER A 293 -18.06 -7.76 -4.06
CA SER A 293 -18.69 -9.07 -3.86
C SER A 293 -18.41 -9.65 -2.47
N TYR A 294 -17.24 -9.39 -1.90
CA TYR A 294 -16.91 -9.78 -0.52
C TYR A 294 -17.52 -8.81 0.49
N ALA A 295 -17.54 -7.51 0.19
CA ALA A 295 -18.15 -6.52 1.07
C ALA A 295 -19.63 -6.83 1.38
N ARG A 296 -20.38 -7.34 0.39
CA ARG A 296 -21.79 -7.74 0.57
C ARG A 296 -21.97 -8.89 1.57
N ILE A 297 -20.96 -9.73 1.79
CA ILE A 297 -21.01 -10.81 2.77
C ILE A 297 -20.96 -10.24 4.20
N ALA A 298 -20.25 -9.13 4.42
CA ALA A 298 -20.13 -8.51 5.75
C ALA A 298 -21.43 -7.88 6.27
N LEU A 299 -22.38 -7.64 5.37
CA LEU A 299 -23.69 -7.05 5.65
C LEU A 299 -24.77 -8.10 5.98
N ASN A 300 -24.46 -9.38 5.82
CA ASN A 300 -25.33 -10.52 6.15
C ASN A 300 -24.90 -11.17 7.48
#